data_AF-A0A099K7V5-F1
#
_entry.id   AF-A0A099K7V5-F1
#
_cell.length_a   1.000
_cell.length_b   1.000
_cell.length_c   1.000
_cell.angle_alpha   90.00
_cell.angle_beta   90.00
_cell.angle_gamma   90.00
#
_symmetry.space_group_name_H-M   'P 1'
#
loop_
_entity.id
_entity.type
_entity.pdbx_description
1 polymer ?
#
loop_
_entity_poly.entity_id
_entity_poly.type
_entity_poly.pdbx_seq_one_letter_code
_entity_poly.pdbx_strand_id
1 'polypeptide(L)' 'MDINQKKQHWLKVLKQQKQSGLTIAKFCTNNKINVSSFYCKRMAIDT' A
#
# COMPACT_ATOMS: atom_id res chain seq x y z
N MET A 1 1.19 -19.01 7.51
CA MET A 1 1.51 -17.56 7.49
C MET A 1 0.20 -16.80 7.52
N ASP A 2 -0.05 -16.09 8.61
CA ASP A 2 -1.34 -15.52 8.98
C ASP A 2 -1.79 -14.44 7.98
N ILE A 3 -2.92 -14.65 7.30
CA ILE A 3 -3.47 -13.78 6.24
C ILE A 3 -3.68 -12.35 6.79
N ASN A 4 -3.90 -12.23 8.10
CA ASN A 4 -4.14 -10.99 8.79
C ASN A 4 -2.88 -10.10 8.84
N GLN A 5 -1.68 -10.68 8.98
CA GLN A 5 -0.42 -9.90 8.97
C GLN A 5 -0.19 -9.18 7.64
N LYS A 6 -0.50 -9.84 6.52
CA LYS A 6 -0.39 -9.21 5.19
C LYS A 6 -1.40 -8.08 5.04
N LYS A 7 -2.65 -8.25 5.51
CA LYS A 7 -3.66 -7.19 5.48
C LYS A 7 -3.24 -5.98 6.32
N GLN A 8 -2.77 -6.21 7.54
CA GLN A 8 -2.28 -5.15 8.44
C GLN A 8 -1.07 -4.40 7.84
N HIS A 9 -0.14 -5.11 7.20
CA HIS A 9 0.97 -4.48 6.49
C HIS A 9 0.47 -3.52 5.40
N TRP A 10 -0.44 -3.96 4.53
CA TRP A 10 -0.95 -3.12 3.45
C TRP A 10 -1.78 -1.93 3.96
N LEU A 11 -2.54 -2.11 5.05
CA LEU A 11 -3.23 -0.99 5.71
C LEU A 11 -2.24 0.06 6.22
N LYS A 12 -1.11 -0.36 6.81
CA LYS A 12 -0.05 0.55 7.26
C LYS A 12 0.60 1.28 6.07
N VAL A 13 0.89 0.57 4.99
CA VAL A 13 1.46 1.13 3.75
C VAL A 13 0.52 2.18 3.13
N LEU A 14 -0.79 1.90 3.07
CA LEU A 14 -1.79 2.85 2.58
C LEU A 14 -1.89 4.10 3.48
N LYS A 15 -1.87 3.92 4.81
CA LYS A 15 -1.85 5.05 5.76
C LYS A 15 -0.58 5.89 5.60
N GLN A 16 0.58 5.25 5.48
CA GLN A 16 1.85 5.94 5.24
C GLN A 16 1.84 6.70 3.92
N GLN A 17 1.27 6.13 2.85
CA GLN A 17 1.13 6.84 1.58
C GLN A 17 0.25 8.09 1.72
N LYS A 18 -0.89 8.00 2.43
CA LYS A 18 -1.74 9.17 2.71
C LYS A 18 -1.03 10.23 3.55
N GLN A 19 -0.34 9.82 4.62
CA GLN A 19 0.35 10.74 5.54
C GLN A 19 1.58 11.40 4.91
N SER A 20 2.26 10.73 3.98
CA SER A 20 3.44 11.28 3.33
C SER A 20 3.10 12.34 2.28
N GLY A 21 1.82 12.50 1.89
CA GLY A 21 1.40 13.47 0.87
C GLY A 21 1.98 13.22 -0.52
N LEU A 22 2.71 12.11 -0.70
CA LEU A 22 3.33 11.74 -1.96
C LEU A 22 2.31 11.09 -2.88
N THR A 23 2.44 11.34 -4.18
CA THR A 23 1.70 10.57 -5.18
C THR A 23 2.05 9.09 -5.07
N ILE A 24 1.09 8.21 -5.38
CA ILE A 24 1.25 6.75 -5.26
C ILE A 24 2.51 6.26 -6.00
N ALA A 25 2.76 6.76 -7.21
CA ALA A 25 3.94 6.39 -7.99
C ALA A 25 5.25 6.76 -7.27
N LYS A 26 5.31 7.96 -6.67
CA LYS A 26 6.51 8.44 -5.97
C LYS A 26 6.73 7.72 -4.65
N PHE A 27 5.64 7.46 -3.92
CA PHE A 27 5.67 6.63 -2.72
C PHE A 27 6.11 5.20 -3.03
N CYS A 28 5.57 4.58 -4.08
CA CYS A 28 5.95 3.23 -4.50
C CYS A 28 7.42 3.15 -4.93
N THR A 29 7.88 4.13 -5.70
CA THR A 29 9.30 4.22 -6.10
C THR A 29 10.22 4.34 -4.88
N ASN A 30 9.89 5.20 -3.93
CA ASN A 30 10.70 5.41 -2.72
C ASN A 30 10.75 4.17 -1.82
N ASN A 31 9.62 3.48 -1.67
CA ASN A 31 9.51 2.29 -0.80
C ASN A 31 9.84 0.98 -1.53
N LYS A 32 10.31 1.04 -2.78
CA LYS A 32 10.56 -0.14 -3.66
C LYS A 32 9.34 -1.07 -3.75
N ILE A 33 8.15 -0.48 -3.74
CA ILE A 33 6.87 -1.19 -3.88
C ILE A 33 6.48 -1.18 -5.35
N ASN A 34 6.00 -2.31 -5.85
CA ASN A 34 5.43 -2.36 -7.19
C ASN A 34 4.09 -1.60 -7.22
N VAL A 35 3.98 -0.63 -8.13
CA VAL A 35 2.80 0.22 -8.28
C VAL A 35 1.54 -0.60 -8.57
N SER A 36 1.64 -1.62 -9.44
CA SER A 36 0.52 -2.50 -9.78
C SER A 36 0.03 -3.28 -8.56
N SER A 37 0.97 -3.81 -7.75
CA SER A 37 0.62 -4.48 -6.50
C SER A 37 -0.08 -3.54 -5.51
N PHE A 38 0.35 -2.28 -5.46
CA PHE A 38 -0.29 -1.26 -4.62
C PHE A 38 -1.73 -1.00 -5.06
N TYR A 39 -1.98 -0.83 -6.36
CA TYR A 39 -3.35 -0.64 -6.87
C TYR A 39 -4.25 -1.85 -6.62
N CYS A 40 -3.78 -3.08 -6.86
CA CYS A 40 -4.55 -4.29 -6.54
C CYS A 40 -4.94 -4.35 -5.06
N LYS A 41 -4.02 -4.00 -4.16
CA LYS A 41 -4.28 -4.03 -2.72
C LYS A 41 -5.18 -2.91 -2.24
N ARG A 42 -5.03 -1.72 -2.82
CA ARG A 42 -5.95 -0.61 -2.56
C ARG A 42 -7.37 -0.99 -2.96
N MET A 43 -7.56 -1.57 -4.14
CA MET A 43 -8.87 -2.01 -4.61
C MET A 43 -9.48 -3.09 -3.70
N ALA A 44 -8.69 -4.07 -3.27
CA ALA A 44 -9.15 -5.14 -2.39
C ALA A 44 -9.40 -4.73 -0.92
N ILE A 45 -8.98 -3.53 -0.51
CA ILE A 45 -9.20 -2.98 0.84
C ILE A 45 -10.34 -1.95 0.84
N ASP A 46 -10.56 -1.29 -0.29
CA ASP A 46 -11.64 -0.30 -0.48
C ASP A 46 -13.00 -0.97 -0.80
N THR A 47 -12.98 -2.21 -1.29
CA THR A 47 -14.16 -3.11 -1.40
C THR A 47 -14.45 -3.80 -0.08
#